data_AF-A0A7R9B850-F1
#
_entry.id   AF-A0A7R9B850-F1
#
_cell.length_a   1.000
_cell.length_b   1.000
_cell.length_c   1.000
_cell.angle_alpha   90.00
_cell.angle_beta   90.00
_cell.angle_gamma   90.00
#
_symmetry.space_group_name_H-M   'P 1'
#
loop_
_entity.id
_entity.type
_entity.pdbx_description
1 polymer ?
#
loop_
_entity_poly.entity_id
_entity_poly.type
_entity_poly.pdbx_seq_one_letter_code
_entity_poly.pdbx_strand_id
1 'polypeptide(L)'
;MVPFMVQVLEGGLNYNTSITQFCSEMSWDVPRPFVVTNMFTLPIAIINVMLHPDAEPYFLVENLTAVVLAPQQSAMLFLISTRRTAQQSQLKLETNLWLHTNISKVVVPLLSYNGRLTLVSYIRFILF
;
A
#
# COMPACT_ATOMS: atom_id res chain seq x y z
N MET A 1 31.42 28.87 -7.77
CA MET A 1 30.58 28.10 -6.82
C MET A 1 29.19 28.71 -6.86
N VAL A 2 28.14 27.93 -7.10
CA VAL A 2 26.75 28.42 -7.08
C VAL A 2 26.15 28.04 -5.73
N PRO A 3 25.68 29.00 -4.90
CA PRO A 3 25.00 28.66 -3.65
C PRO A 3 23.65 28.03 -3.97
N PHE A 4 23.36 26.89 -3.34
CA PHE A 4 22.04 26.26 -3.38
C PHE A 4 21.37 26.42 -2.01
N MET A 5 20.10 26.80 -1.99
CA MET A 5 19.26 26.77 -0.79
C MET A 5 18.34 25.56 -0.87
N VAL A 6 18.34 24.75 0.19
CA VAL A 6 17.39 23.65 0.38
C VAL A 6 16.45 24.02 1.52
N GLN A 7 15.16 24.05 1.25
CA GLN A 7 14.15 24.16 2.30
C GLN A 7 13.67 22.75 2.65
N VAL A 8 13.93 22.32 3.88
CA VAL A 8 13.40 21.05 4.40
C VAL A 8 11.98 21.28 4.86
N LEU A 9 11.05 20.47 4.36
CA LEU A 9 9.67 20.47 4.80
C LEU A 9 9.49 19.42 5.89
N GLU A 10 9.16 19.88 7.10
CA GLU A 10 8.87 19.01 8.22
C GLU A 10 7.47 18.39 8.08
N GLY A 11 7.38 17.09 8.36
CA GLY A 11 6.14 16.33 8.34
C GLY A 11 6.14 15.17 7.35
N GLY A 12 4.94 14.72 6.98
CA GLY A 12 4.74 13.56 6.13
C GLY A 12 3.27 13.30 5.85
N LEU A 13 2.99 12.25 5.09
CA LEU A 13 1.65 11.68 4.98
C LEU A 13 1.56 10.50 5.95
N ASN A 14 0.60 10.55 6.87
CA ASN A 14 0.33 9.45 7.79
C ASN A 14 -0.84 8.60 7.27
N TYR A 15 -0.73 7.29 7.39
CA TYR A 15 -1.76 6.34 6.94
C TYR A 15 -1.62 5.01 7.70
N ASN A 16 -2.69 4.22 7.69
CA ASN A 16 -2.66 2.89 8.30
C ASN A 16 -1.97 1.88 7.37
N THR A 17 -0.80 1.38 7.77
CA THR A 17 0.01 0.44 6.99
C THR A 17 -0.61 -0.94 6.86
N SER A 18 -1.52 -1.36 7.75
CA SER A 18 -2.18 -2.67 7.64
C SER A 18 -3.14 -2.75 6.44
N ILE A 19 -3.57 -1.60 5.92
CA ILE A 19 -4.44 -1.51 4.74
C ILE A 19 -3.74 -2.05 3.49
N THR A 20 -2.41 -1.99 3.41
CA THR A 20 -1.63 -2.48 2.26
C THR A 20 -0.99 -3.84 2.51
N GLN A 21 -1.44 -4.58 3.53
CA GLN A 21 -0.95 -5.91 3.89
C GLN A 21 -2.03 -6.97 3.65
N PHE A 22 -1.83 -7.85 2.67
CA PHE A 22 -2.79 -8.85 2.19
C PHE A 22 -2.25 -10.26 2.46
N CYS A 23 -2.28 -10.67 3.73
CA CYS A 23 -1.65 -11.91 4.21
C CYS A 23 -2.60 -13.08 4.49
N SER A 24 -3.91 -12.94 4.24
CA SER A 24 -4.89 -14.02 4.43
C SER A 24 -5.97 -14.05 3.35
N GLU A 25 -6.52 -15.24 3.07
CA GLU A 25 -7.55 -15.45 2.04
C GLU A 25 -8.79 -14.54 2.26
N MET A 26 -9.19 -14.36 3.52
CA MET A 26 -10.33 -13.50 3.91
C MET A 26 -10.11 -12.01 3.63
N SER A 27 -8.85 -11.62 3.41
CA SER A 27 -8.42 -10.24 3.29
C SER A 27 -8.36 -9.74 1.84
N TRP A 28 -8.66 -10.62 0.87
CA TRP A 28 -8.53 -10.38 -0.57
C TRP A 28 -9.82 -9.93 -1.26
N ASP A 29 -10.98 -10.37 -0.75
CA ASP A 29 -12.29 -10.06 -1.34
C ASP A 29 -12.88 -8.71 -0.90
N VAL A 30 -12.25 -8.03 0.07
CA VAL A 30 -12.78 -6.78 0.64
C VAL A 30 -11.90 -5.61 0.19
N PRO A 31 -12.42 -4.69 -0.65
CA PRO A 31 -11.75 -3.43 -0.94
C PRO A 31 -11.52 -2.63 0.33
N ARG A 32 -10.30 -2.11 0.51
CA ARG A 32 -9.90 -1.42 1.73
C ARG A 32 -9.71 0.08 1.49
N PRO A 33 -10.30 0.96 2.31
CA PRO A 33 -10.14 2.39 2.15
C PRO A 33 -8.73 2.84 2.57
N PHE A 34 -8.03 3.48 1.65
CA PHE A 34 -6.74 4.10 1.92
C PHE A 34 -6.96 5.56 2.34
N VAL A 35 -6.90 5.80 3.65
CA VAL A 35 -7.07 7.12 4.26
C VAL A 35 -5.70 7.69 4.61
N VAL A 36 -5.49 8.96 4.28
CA VAL A 36 -4.26 9.69 4.56
C VAL A 36 -4.55 10.95 5.37
N THR A 37 -3.69 11.23 6.34
CA THR A 37 -3.63 12.48 7.10
C THR A 37 -2.40 13.29 6.70
N ASN A 38 -2.59 14.57 6.40
CA ASN A 38 -1.48 15.49 6.13
C ASN A 38 -0.82 15.95 7.45
N MET A 39 0.41 15.52 7.69
CA MET A 39 1.22 15.94 8.84
C MET A 39 2.23 17.04 8.51
N PHE A 40 2.24 17.56 7.27
CA PHE A 40 3.02 18.75 6.93
C PHE A 40 2.39 20.01 7.50
N THR A 41 3.20 21.06 7.65
CA THR A 41 2.73 22.40 8.04
C THR A 41 2.08 23.19 6.89
N LEU A 42 2.12 22.64 5.67
CA LEU A 42 1.57 23.25 4.46
C LEU A 42 0.51 22.35 3.80
N PRO A 43 -0.39 22.92 2.98
CA PRO A 43 -1.31 22.13 2.18
C PRO A 43 -0.59 21.20 1.19
N ILE A 44 -1.04 19.95 1.11
CA ILE A 44 -0.51 18.95 0.17
C ILE A 44 -1.58 18.57 -0.83
N ALA A 45 -1.26 18.70 -2.12
CA ALA A 45 -2.09 18.17 -3.19
C ALA A 45 -1.64 16.74 -3.51
N ILE A 46 -2.55 15.78 -3.40
CA ILE A 46 -2.36 14.40 -3.86
C ILE A 46 -3.13 14.26 -5.16
N ILE A 47 -2.41 13.97 -6.23
CA ILE A 47 -2.92 14.10 -7.60
C ILE A 47 -3.06 12.73 -8.26
N ASN A 48 -2.16 11.80 -7.95
CA ASN A 48 -2.12 10.52 -8.60
C ASN A 48 -1.62 9.40 -7.67
N VAL A 49 -1.96 8.17 -8.03
CA VAL A 49 -1.42 6.94 -7.47
C VAL A 49 -0.97 6.01 -8.59
N MET A 50 0.18 5.37 -8.43
CA MET A 50 0.67 4.35 -9.35
C MET A 50 1.06 3.10 -8.58
N LEU A 51 0.63 1.94 -9.08
CA LEU A 51 1.15 0.66 -8.62
C LEU A 51 2.54 0.42 -9.22
N HIS A 52 3.41 -0.29 -8.51
CA HIS A 52 4.61 -0.84 -9.12
C HIS A 52 4.21 -1.82 -10.24
N PRO A 53 4.96 -1.94 -11.35
CA PRO A 53 4.64 -2.87 -12.43
C PRO A 53 4.41 -4.32 -11.96
N ASP A 54 5.19 -4.78 -10.98
CA ASP A 54 5.03 -6.11 -10.38
C ASP A 54 3.74 -6.27 -9.55
N ALA A 55 3.11 -5.16 -9.14
CA ALA A 55 1.86 -5.14 -8.37
C ALA A 55 0.63 -5.08 -9.27
N GLU A 56 0.72 -4.44 -10.44
CA GLU A 56 -0.42 -4.22 -11.35
C GLU A 56 -1.20 -5.50 -11.72
N PRO A 57 -0.58 -6.67 -11.96
CA PRO A 57 -1.30 -7.91 -12.26
C PRO A 57 -2.14 -8.45 -11.10
N TYR A 58 -1.88 -8.00 -9.87
CA TYR A 58 -2.43 -8.57 -8.65
C TYR A 58 -3.30 -7.61 -7.86
N PHE A 59 -3.15 -6.30 -8.07
CA PHE A 59 -3.85 -5.28 -7.31
C PHE A 59 -4.64 -4.33 -8.21
N LEU A 60 -5.63 -3.71 -7.60
CA LEU A 60 -6.47 -2.70 -8.21
C LEU A 60 -6.57 -1.51 -7.25
N VAL A 61 -6.45 -0.31 -7.81
CA VAL A 61 -6.78 0.93 -7.12
C VAL A 61 -8.04 1.51 -7.75
N GLU A 62 -9.06 1.75 -6.94
CA GLU A 62 -10.40 2.14 -7.37
C GLU A 62 -10.77 3.49 -6.76
N ASN A 63 -11.57 4.27 -7.49
CA ASN A 63 -12.14 5.54 -7.00
C ASN A 63 -11.09 6.53 -6.49
N LEU A 64 -9.96 6.66 -7.19
CA LEU A 64 -8.96 7.68 -6.87
C LEU A 64 -9.60 9.07 -6.89
N THR A 65 -9.44 9.78 -5.78
CA THR A 65 -9.87 11.17 -5.64
C THR A 65 -8.63 12.06 -5.50
N ALA A 66 -8.45 12.98 -6.44
CA ALA A 66 -7.46 14.05 -6.30
C ALA A 66 -7.94 15.05 -5.25
N VAL A 67 -7.07 15.42 -4.30
CA VAL A 67 -7.45 16.21 -3.12
C VAL A 67 -6.31 17.10 -2.67
N VAL A 68 -6.66 18.30 -2.19
CA VAL A 68 -5.75 19.16 -1.44
C VAL A 68 -6.10 19.03 0.05
N LEU A 69 -5.16 18.55 0.85
CA LEU A 69 -5.29 18.41 2.29
C LEU A 69 -4.64 19.58 3.00
N ALA A 70 -5.41 20.33 3.79
CA ALA A 70 -4.84 21.27 4.75
C ALA A 70 -4.03 20.53 5.83
N PRO A 71 -3.15 21.23 6.59
CA PRO A 71 -2.46 20.62 7.73
C PRO A 71 -3.47 19.94 8.68
N GLN A 72 -3.13 18.74 9.16
CA GLN A 72 -3.95 17.88 10.03
C GLN A 72 -5.25 17.34 9.39
N GLN A 73 -5.53 17.66 8.12
CA GLN A 73 -6.71 17.14 7.43
C GLN A 73 -6.50 15.69 6.99
N SER A 74 -7.56 14.89 7.09
CA SER A 74 -7.61 13.52 6.59
C SER A 74 -8.61 13.37 5.46
N ALA A 75 -8.32 12.50 4.49
CA ALA A 75 -9.28 12.08 3.47
C ALA A 75 -9.03 10.65 3.00
N MET A 76 -10.10 9.98 2.55
CA MET A 76 -10.00 8.73 1.78
C MET A 76 -9.56 9.08 0.36
N LEU A 77 -8.47 8.49 -0.10
CA LEU A 77 -7.93 8.73 -1.44
C LEU A 77 -8.47 7.75 -2.47
N PHE A 78 -8.53 6.47 -2.10
CA PHE A 78 -8.94 5.38 -2.99
C PHE A 78 -9.31 4.14 -2.17
N LEU A 79 -9.90 3.16 -2.85
CA LEU A 79 -10.02 1.79 -2.38
C LEU A 79 -8.92 0.94 -3.01
N ILE A 80 -8.29 0.05 -2.24
CA ILE A 80 -7.34 -0.94 -2.76
C ILE A 80 -7.87 -2.35 -2.54
N SER A 81 -7.82 -3.16 -3.59
CA SER A 81 -8.31 -4.53 -3.61
C SER A 81 -7.34 -5.45 -4.37
N THR A 82 -7.49 -6.76 -4.15
CA THR A 82 -6.72 -7.75 -4.92
C THR A 82 -7.54 -8.23 -6.12
N ARG A 83 -6.86 -8.57 -7.21
CA ARG A 83 -7.45 -9.20 -8.38
C ARG A 83 -7.60 -10.71 -8.15
N ARG A 84 -8.56 -11.34 -8.82
CA ARG A 84 -8.75 -12.82 -8.76
C ARG A 84 -7.49 -13.63 -9.09
N THR A 85 -6.63 -13.12 -9.97
CA THR A 85 -5.32 -13.70 -10.30
C THR A 85 -4.40 -13.86 -9.09
N ALA A 86 -4.46 -12.92 -8.14
CA ALA A 86 -3.73 -13.01 -6.88
C ALA A 86 -4.28 -14.15 -5.98
N GLN A 87 -5.59 -14.41 -6.05
CA GLN A 87 -6.24 -15.39 -5.19
C GLN A 87 -5.96 -16.84 -5.62
N GLN A 88 -5.71 -17.05 -6.92
CA GLN A 88 -5.49 -18.37 -7.51
C GLN A 88 -4.01 -18.79 -7.54
N SER A 89 -3.08 -17.86 -7.26
CA SER A 89 -1.64 -18.11 -7.28
C SER A 89 -1.11 -18.38 -5.86
N GLN A 90 0.10 -18.91 -5.72
CA GLN A 90 0.84 -18.86 -4.45
C GLN A 90 1.68 -17.56 -4.39
N LEU A 91 1.02 -16.40 -4.50
CA LEU A 91 1.60 -15.07 -4.44
C LEU A 91 2.32 -14.79 -3.10
N LYS A 92 3.62 -14.58 -3.21
CA LYS A 92 4.45 -13.87 -2.25
C LYS A 92 5.01 -12.64 -2.96
N LEU A 93 4.57 -11.46 -2.57
CA LEU A 93 4.91 -10.21 -3.23
C LEU A 93 5.22 -9.13 -2.19
N GLU A 94 6.41 -8.56 -2.30
CA GLU A 94 6.86 -7.39 -1.55
C GLU A 94 7.18 -6.30 -2.55
N THR A 95 6.32 -5.29 -2.64
CA THR A 95 6.43 -4.24 -3.64
C THR A 95 5.89 -2.92 -3.09
N ASN A 96 5.63 -1.92 -3.94
CA ASN A 96 5.19 -0.61 -3.51
C ASN A 96 4.07 -0.07 -4.41
N LEU A 97 3.41 0.96 -3.92
CA LEU A 97 2.70 1.95 -4.72
C LEU A 97 3.26 3.34 -4.43
N TRP A 98 3.03 4.27 -5.35
CA TRP A 98 3.51 5.64 -5.24
C TRP A 98 2.36 6.61 -5.24
N LEU A 99 2.34 7.50 -4.25
CA LEU A 99 1.48 8.69 -4.27
C LEU A 99 2.28 9.84 -4.88
N HIS A 100 1.73 10.48 -5.90
CA HIS A 100 2.28 11.71 -6.46
C HIS A 100 1.66 12.91 -5.79
N THR A 101 2.50 13.74 -5.18
CA THR A 101 2.10 15.00 -4.57
C THR A 101 2.77 16.19 -5.24
N ASN A 102 2.32 17.40 -4.92
CA ASN A 102 2.95 18.64 -5.36
C ASN A 102 4.35 18.87 -4.76
N ILE A 103 4.74 18.13 -3.71
CA ILE A 103 6.01 18.33 -3.01
C ILE A 103 6.97 17.18 -3.27
N SER A 104 6.50 15.95 -3.21
CA SER A 104 7.32 14.75 -3.39
C SER A 104 6.51 13.53 -3.83
N LYS A 105 7.21 12.46 -4.20
CA LYS A 105 6.61 11.14 -4.38
C LYS A 105 6.71 10.38 -3.05
N VAL A 106 5.57 9.90 -2.54
CA VAL A 106 5.53 9.08 -1.32
C VAL A 106 5.46 7.61 -1.71
N VAL A 107 6.39 6.81 -1.17
CA VAL A 107 6.44 5.36 -1.37
C VAL A 107 5.60 4.69 -0.28
N VAL A 108 4.64 3.87 -0.69
CA VAL A 108 3.78 3.10 0.21
C VAL A 108 4.05 1.61 -0.02
N PRO A 109 4.56 0.88 0.99
CA PRO A 109 4.78 -0.56 0.87
C PRO A 109 3.48 -1.32 0.63
N LEU A 110 3.54 -2.31 -0.24
CA LEU A 110 2.43 -3.20 -0.59
C LEU A 110 2.90 -4.65 -0.44
N LEU A 111 2.28 -5.37 0.49
CA LEU A 111 2.66 -6.72 0.86
C LEU A 111 1.51 -7.68 0.56
N SER A 112 1.80 -8.78 -0.12
CA SER A 112 0.88 -9.92 -0.23
C SER A 112 1.59 -11.22 0.09
N TYR A 113 0.93 -12.05 0.88
CA TYR A 113 1.37 -13.41 1.13
C TYR A 113 0.17 -14.33 1.20
N ASN A 114 0.23 -15.40 0.42
CA ASN A 114 -0.85 -16.37 0.36
C ASN A 114 -0.40 -17.83 0.43
N GLY A 115 0.86 -18.07 0.78
CA GLY A 115 1.37 -19.42 0.96
C GLY A 115 0.59 -20.13 2.06
N ARG A 116 -0.14 -21.19 1.70
CA ARG A 116 -0.64 -22.17 2.67
C ARG A 116 0.54 -22.67 3.50
N LEU A 117 0.45 -22.55 4.83
CA LEU A 117 1.38 -23.23 5.73
C LEU A 117 1.23 -24.73 5.49
N THR A 118 2.16 -25.34 4.76
CA THR A 118 2.19 -26.80 4.62
C THR A 118 2.86 -27.34 5.87
N LEU A 119 2.06 -27.72 6.86
CA LEU A 119 2.58 -28.37 8.06
C LEU A 119 2.95 -29.81 7.69
N VAL A 120 4.23 -30.02 7.33
CA VAL A 120 4.76 -31.37 7.05
C VAL A 120 4.91 -32.09 8.39
N SER A 121 3.84 -32.76 8.81
CA SER A 121 3.87 -33.67 9.96
C SER A 121 4.56 -34.98 9.58
N TYR A 122 5.83 -35.14 9.96
CA TYR A 122 6.51 -36.45 9.92
C TYR A 122 6.09 -37.29 11.13
N ILE A 123 4.87 -37.83 11.13
CA ILE A 123 4.50 -38.90 12.07
C ILE A 123 4.94 -40.23 11.43
N ARG A 124 6.11 -40.71 11.84
CA ARG A 124 6.51 -42.11 11.61
C ARG A 124 5.67 -42.99 12.53
N PHE A 125 4.74 -43.76 11.95
CA PHE A 125 4.18 -44.93 12.62
C PHE A 125 5.27 -46.01 12.72
N ILE A 126 5.73 -46.30 13.93
CA ILE A 126 6.42 -47.56 14.23
C ILE A 126 5.36 -48.44 14.89
N LEU A 127 4.90 -49.46 14.15
CA LEU A 127 4.16 -50.59 14.69
C LEU A 127 5.15 -51.44 15.51
N PHE A 128 4.84 -51.67 16.78
CA PHE A 128 5.33 -52.80 17.56
C PHE A 128 4.13 -53.66 17.94
#